data_AF-B0BK71-F1
#
_entry.id   AF-B0BK71-F1
#
_cell.length_a   1.000
_cell.length_b   1.000
_cell.length_c   1.000
_cell.angle_alpha   90.00
_cell.angle_beta   90.00
_cell.angle_gamma   90.00
#
_symmetry.space_group_name_H-M   'P 1'
#
loop_
_entity.id
_entity.type
_entity.pdbx_description
1 polymer ?
#
loop_
_entity_poly.entity_id
_entity_poly.type
_entity_poly.pdbx_seq_one_letter_code
_entity_poly.pdbx_strand_id
1 'polypeptide(L)'
;MKLFSASVFAAIIASHYASATAHIRAPNVKPRRTNSLLTAPPQQPPLPSAQQAASASSSAGLNLTDIQGDILIGMKKNKELFFFFSITDAATFKAKLGSDILELITSTNQLLAVATQPITAVNVAFSSTGLKALGITDDLKDPVFEAGMLSNAVSDLSDPGTGNWVPGFVGTSVHGVFLLASDTIDNVNTELANIQTILNGSITEIHRLQGEARPGDQQGHEHFGFMDGISNPAVDGFTPPAEIRPGQALIPPGIMLLGEANDTFQNDRPPWAKDGSFLVFRQMQQRAPEFNKFLQDHALNMPNMTSEQGADLLGARIVGRWKSDAPIDLTPLVDDPVLAADNQRNNNFDFSDATNQTRCPFSAHIRKANPRGDLGGINKFPNQHIIRAGIPYGPEVTDAEKASNSSSTDPSLERGLAFVAYQSNIQNGFVFLQKNWVDNTNFFRPGTGVDPLIGTNSRNSGTDAPNTPRVVSGLDPNNATSTIEIGIDFVVSRGGEYFFSPSLSAIRTVLSV
;
A
#
# COMPACT_ATOMS: atom_id res chain seq x y z
N MET A 1 13.41 -65.75 44.46
CA MET A 1 13.25 -67.18 44.14
C MET A 1 13.40 -67.32 42.63
N LYS A 2 14.43 -68.06 42.19
CA LYS A 2 14.94 -68.31 40.81
C LYS A 2 15.53 -67.08 40.09
N LEU A 3 16.84 -66.77 40.14
CA LEU A 3 18.11 -67.48 39.82
C LEU A 3 18.55 -67.50 38.33
N PHE A 4 19.64 -66.75 38.07
CA PHE A 4 20.90 -67.10 37.34
C PHE A 4 20.82 -67.44 35.82
N SER A 5 21.82 -67.24 34.95
CA SER A 5 23.23 -66.75 34.98
C SER A 5 23.68 -66.53 33.51
N ALA A 6 24.36 -65.43 33.15
CA ALA A 6 25.82 -65.22 33.07
C ALA A 6 26.56 -65.84 31.86
N SER A 7 27.37 -65.01 31.18
CA SER A 7 28.74 -65.21 30.65
C SER A 7 29.02 -64.14 29.56
N VAL A 8 29.63 -62.99 29.86
CA VAL A 8 31.08 -62.66 29.97
C VAL A 8 31.87 -62.87 28.67
N PHE A 9 32.33 -61.76 28.06
CA PHE A 9 33.71 -61.62 27.57
C PHE A 9 34.16 -60.14 27.63
N ALA A 10 35.30 -59.94 28.30
CA ALA A 10 36.13 -58.73 28.44
C ALA A 10 36.78 -58.34 27.09
N ALA A 11 37.45 -57.21 26.83
CA ALA A 11 37.82 -55.95 27.47
C ALA A 11 38.39 -55.06 26.33
N ILE A 12 38.45 -53.74 26.54
CA ILE A 12 39.62 -52.86 26.32
C ILE A 12 39.14 -51.39 26.20
N ILE A 13 39.77 -50.56 27.02
CA ILE A 13 39.60 -49.13 27.20
C ILE A 13 40.27 -48.39 26.03
N ALA A 14 39.54 -47.48 25.38
CA ALA A 14 40.14 -46.35 24.66
C ALA A 14 39.15 -45.17 24.63
N SER A 15 39.36 -44.25 25.56
CA SER A 15 38.83 -42.88 25.54
C SER A 15 39.15 -42.18 24.22
N HIS A 16 38.13 -41.82 23.45
CA HIS A 16 38.25 -40.84 22.37
C HIS A 16 37.14 -39.81 22.50
N TYR A 17 37.58 -38.56 22.72
CA TYR A 17 36.81 -37.34 22.61
C TYR A 17 36.08 -37.32 21.27
N ALA A 18 34.75 -37.41 21.29
CA ALA A 18 33.92 -37.03 20.16
C ALA A 18 33.81 -35.50 20.18
N SER A 19 34.66 -34.88 19.37
CA SER A 19 34.63 -33.47 19.00
C SER A 19 33.23 -33.07 18.58
N ALA A 20 32.68 -32.07 19.27
CA ALA A 20 31.53 -31.30 18.79
C ALA A 20 31.95 -30.59 17.49
N THR A 21 31.70 -31.22 16.35
CA THR A 21 31.76 -30.56 15.05
C THR A 21 30.57 -29.61 14.99
N ALA A 22 30.81 -28.34 15.32
CA ALA A 22 29.97 -27.25 14.86
C ALA A 22 29.86 -27.39 13.34
N HIS A 23 28.70 -27.77 12.84
CA HIS A 23 28.37 -27.61 11.44
C HIS A 23 28.38 -26.11 11.15
N ILE A 24 29.53 -25.60 10.71
CA ILE A 24 29.61 -24.35 9.97
C ILE A 24 28.75 -24.60 8.73
N ARG A 25 27.50 -24.11 8.77
CA ARG A 25 26.66 -23.98 7.58
C ARG A 25 27.52 -23.19 6.60
N ALA A 26 27.93 -23.83 5.49
CA ALA A 26 28.50 -23.10 4.37
C ALA A 26 27.55 -21.93 4.08
N PRO A 27 28.06 -20.71 3.76
CA PRO A 27 27.17 -19.62 3.43
C PRO A 27 26.33 -20.11 2.28
N ASN A 28 25.03 -20.36 2.53
CA ASN A 28 24.09 -20.65 1.47
C ASN A 28 24.15 -19.41 0.58
N VAL A 29 24.89 -19.51 -0.53
CA VAL A 29 24.89 -18.50 -1.57
C VAL A 29 23.46 -18.56 -2.09
N LYS A 30 22.59 -17.73 -1.51
CA LYS A 30 21.19 -17.61 -1.93
C LYS A 30 21.24 -17.40 -3.44
N PRO A 31 20.48 -18.18 -4.25
CA PRO A 31 20.52 -18.06 -5.69
C PRO A 31 20.34 -16.60 -6.09
N ARG A 32 21.26 -16.08 -6.91
CA ARG A 32 21.23 -14.69 -7.35
C ARG A 32 20.23 -14.56 -8.50
N ARG A 33 19.30 -13.61 -8.40
CA ARG A 33 18.45 -13.27 -9.54
C ARG A 33 19.29 -12.66 -10.66
N THR A 34 18.93 -12.98 -11.89
CA THR A 34 19.46 -12.32 -13.10
C THR A 34 18.49 -11.27 -13.65
N ASN A 35 17.20 -11.38 -13.30
CA ASN A 35 16.14 -10.44 -13.67
C ASN A 35 15.55 -9.81 -12.41
N SER A 36 15.16 -8.53 -12.52
CA SER A 36 14.53 -7.81 -11.42
C SER A 36 13.23 -8.48 -10.97
N LEU A 37 13.04 -8.58 -9.66
CA LEU A 37 11.76 -8.90 -9.03
C LEU A 37 10.70 -7.81 -9.30
N LEU A 38 11.15 -6.57 -9.41
CA LEU A 38 10.32 -5.37 -9.49
C LEU A 38 9.76 -5.17 -10.91
N THR A 39 8.47 -4.91 -11.03
CA THR A 39 7.83 -4.37 -12.23
C THR A 39 8.27 -2.92 -12.45
N ALA A 40 8.40 -2.50 -13.70
CA ALA A 40 8.72 -1.12 -14.05
C ALA A 40 7.91 -0.65 -15.26
N PRO A 41 6.58 -0.42 -15.11
CA PRO A 41 5.80 0.20 -16.17
C PRO A 41 6.44 1.53 -16.60
N PRO A 42 6.58 1.82 -17.90
CA PRO A 42 7.30 3.01 -18.40
C PRO A 42 6.83 4.34 -17.80
N GLN A 43 5.54 4.45 -17.48
CA GLN A 43 4.88 5.63 -16.91
C GLN A 43 5.27 5.89 -15.44
N GLN A 44 5.72 4.85 -14.72
CA GLN A 44 6.16 5.03 -13.34
C GLN A 44 7.59 5.57 -13.31
N PRO A 45 7.89 6.56 -12.44
CA PRO A 45 9.25 7.05 -12.30
C PRO A 45 10.18 5.90 -11.87
N PRO A 46 11.38 5.79 -12.45
CA PRO A 46 12.32 4.76 -12.04
C PRO A 46 12.81 5.04 -10.62
N LEU A 47 13.11 3.98 -9.88
CA LEU A 47 13.75 4.07 -8.57
C LEU A 47 15.20 4.56 -8.72
N PRO A 48 15.77 5.20 -7.68
CA PRO A 48 17.21 5.43 -7.65
C PRO A 48 17.96 4.10 -7.73
N SER A 49 19.11 4.08 -8.40
CA SER A 49 20.01 2.93 -8.32
C SER A 49 20.51 2.73 -6.89
N ALA A 50 20.98 1.52 -6.56
CA ALA A 50 21.54 1.22 -5.24
C ALA A 50 22.68 2.18 -4.85
N GLN A 51 23.54 2.56 -5.81
CA GLN A 51 24.64 3.50 -5.58
C GLN A 51 24.14 4.93 -5.32
N GLN A 52 23.13 5.37 -6.07
CA GLN A 52 22.50 6.67 -5.89
C GLN A 52 21.82 6.79 -4.53
N ALA A 53 21.01 5.78 -4.17
CA ALA A 53 20.33 5.73 -2.89
C ALA A 53 21.33 5.66 -1.73
N ALA A 54 22.38 4.84 -1.83
CA ALA A 54 23.43 4.77 -0.79
C ALA A 54 24.18 6.11 -0.62
N SER A 55 24.39 6.85 -1.71
CA SER A 55 25.03 8.17 -1.66
C SER A 55 24.12 9.21 -0.98
N ALA A 56 22.83 9.21 -1.33
CA ALA A 56 21.84 10.08 -0.71
C ALA A 56 21.66 9.75 0.79
N SER A 57 21.57 8.47 1.12
CA SER A 57 21.30 8.02 2.49
C SER A 57 22.46 8.28 3.43
N SER A 58 23.70 8.09 2.96
CA SER A 58 24.92 8.47 3.70
C SER A 58 24.96 9.96 4.04
N SER A 59 24.48 10.81 3.13
CA SER A 59 24.47 12.27 3.32
C SER A 59 23.39 12.71 4.31
N ALA A 60 22.23 12.05 4.30
CA ALA A 60 21.10 12.37 5.19
C ALA A 60 21.13 11.62 6.53
N GLY A 61 21.98 10.60 6.69
CA GLY A 61 22.03 9.74 7.88
C GLY A 61 20.96 8.64 7.91
N LEU A 62 20.35 8.33 6.77
CA LEU A 62 19.26 7.36 6.67
C LEU A 62 19.78 5.92 6.50
N ASN A 63 19.29 4.97 7.31
CA ASN A 63 19.77 3.59 7.28
C ASN A 63 18.91 2.65 6.41
N LEU A 64 19.16 2.67 5.09
CA LEU A 64 18.42 1.83 4.14
C LEU A 64 18.57 0.32 4.35
N THR A 65 19.54 -0.13 5.15
CA THR A 65 19.69 -1.55 5.50
C THR A 65 18.77 -2.00 6.63
N ASP A 66 18.21 -1.05 7.37
CA ASP A 66 17.35 -1.28 8.53
C ASP A 66 15.87 -0.99 8.28
N ILE A 67 15.57 -0.27 7.19
CA ILE A 67 14.21 0.04 6.74
C ILE A 67 13.68 -1.13 5.89
N GLN A 68 12.48 -1.59 6.20
CA GLN A 68 11.78 -2.62 5.41
C GLN A 68 11.44 -2.13 4.00
N GLY A 69 11.69 -2.98 3.00
CA GLY A 69 11.76 -2.56 1.60
C GLY A 69 10.47 -2.02 0.97
N ASP A 70 9.29 -2.47 1.42
CA ASP A 70 8.01 -1.97 0.90
C ASP A 70 7.77 -0.49 1.25
N ILE A 71 8.34 0.02 2.36
CA ILE A 71 8.07 1.37 2.87
C ILE A 71 8.46 2.45 1.85
N LEU A 72 9.66 2.34 1.25
CA LEU A 72 10.20 3.36 0.33
C LEU A 72 10.11 2.95 -1.15
N ILE A 73 9.92 1.66 -1.44
CA ILE A 73 9.89 1.13 -2.82
C ILE A 73 8.48 0.69 -3.23
N GLY A 74 7.67 0.22 -2.29
CA GLY A 74 6.38 -0.42 -2.54
C GLY A 74 6.48 -1.82 -3.17
N MET A 75 7.66 -2.47 -3.08
CA MET A 75 8.14 -3.69 -3.75
C MET A 75 7.76 -3.92 -5.24
N LYS A 76 7.05 -2.99 -5.90
CA LYS A 76 6.67 -2.98 -7.32
C LYS A 76 6.37 -4.39 -7.85
N LYS A 77 5.28 -5.00 -7.35
CA LYS A 77 5.09 -6.46 -7.38
C LYS A 77 4.35 -6.94 -8.63
N ASN A 78 4.73 -8.12 -9.14
CA ASN A 78 3.88 -8.89 -10.06
C ASN A 78 2.82 -9.69 -9.28
N LYS A 79 3.24 -10.36 -8.20
CA LYS A 79 2.38 -11.10 -7.28
C LYS A 79 2.70 -10.65 -5.86
N GLU A 80 1.68 -10.41 -5.05
CA GLU A 80 1.84 -10.11 -3.63
C GLU A 80 0.76 -10.80 -2.80
N LEU A 81 1.15 -11.45 -1.71
CA LEU A 81 0.21 -11.99 -0.73
C LEU A 81 0.30 -11.20 0.57
N PHE A 82 -0.86 -10.76 1.05
CA PHE A 82 -1.04 -10.26 2.40
C PHE A 82 -1.54 -11.40 3.28
N PHE A 83 -0.74 -11.83 4.26
CA PHE A 83 -1.08 -12.91 5.18
C PHE A 83 -1.29 -12.34 6.59
N PHE A 84 -2.55 -12.23 7.01
CA PHE A 84 -2.97 -11.66 8.28
C PHE A 84 -3.05 -12.74 9.35
N PHE A 85 -2.40 -12.51 10.49
CA PHE A 85 -2.28 -13.51 11.55
C PHE A 85 -2.59 -12.93 12.93
N SER A 86 -2.99 -13.83 13.82
CA SER A 86 -3.02 -13.64 15.26
C SER A 86 -1.85 -14.41 15.89
N ILE A 87 -1.34 -13.95 17.03
CA ILE A 87 -0.27 -14.60 17.79
C ILE A 87 -0.92 -15.43 18.90
N THR A 88 -0.67 -16.73 18.92
CA THR A 88 -1.23 -17.70 19.90
C THR A 88 -0.24 -18.08 21.00
N ASP A 89 1.06 -18.06 20.70
CA ASP A 89 2.13 -18.26 21.68
C ASP A 89 3.22 -17.21 21.45
N ALA A 90 3.18 -16.15 22.26
CA ALA A 90 4.11 -15.04 22.15
C ALA A 90 5.57 -15.46 22.37
N ALA A 91 5.85 -16.42 23.26
CA ALA A 91 7.23 -16.82 23.55
C ALA A 91 7.86 -17.54 22.36
N THR A 92 7.13 -18.51 21.79
CA THR A 92 7.60 -19.21 20.57
C THR A 92 7.65 -18.25 19.38
N PHE A 93 6.65 -17.38 19.22
CA PHE A 93 6.64 -16.39 18.15
C PHE A 93 7.87 -15.48 18.21
N LYS A 94 8.17 -14.89 19.38
CA LYS A 94 9.33 -14.02 19.59
C LYS A 94 10.64 -14.72 19.24
N ALA A 95 10.83 -15.93 19.76
CA ALA A 95 12.03 -16.72 19.50
C ALA A 95 12.22 -16.94 18.00
N LYS A 96 11.17 -17.36 17.29
CA LYS A 96 11.18 -17.62 15.84
C LYS A 96 11.26 -16.35 14.99
N LEU A 97 10.68 -15.25 15.45
CA LEU A 97 10.78 -13.95 14.81
C LEU A 97 12.26 -13.52 14.73
N GLY A 98 12.99 -13.65 15.83
CA GLY A 98 14.40 -13.29 15.90
C GLY A 98 15.35 -14.29 15.23
N SER A 99 15.12 -15.59 15.40
CA SER A 99 16.04 -16.64 14.92
C SER A 99 15.89 -16.98 13.43
N ASP A 100 14.67 -16.96 12.91
CA ASP A 100 14.36 -17.54 11.60
C ASP A 100 13.72 -16.50 10.66
N ILE A 101 12.71 -15.76 11.12
CA ILE A 101 11.96 -14.81 10.27
C ILE A 101 12.78 -13.57 9.91
N LEU A 102 13.58 -13.04 10.85
CA LEU A 102 14.38 -11.83 10.60
C LEU A 102 15.32 -11.97 9.39
N GLU A 103 15.83 -13.18 9.10
CA GLU A 103 16.68 -13.43 7.93
C GLU A 103 15.93 -13.44 6.58
N LEU A 104 14.60 -13.49 6.63
CA LEU A 104 13.70 -13.43 5.47
C LEU A 104 13.29 -11.98 5.15
N ILE A 105 13.25 -11.11 6.16
CA ILE A 105 12.82 -9.72 6.01
C ILE A 105 13.74 -8.97 5.05
N THR A 106 13.15 -8.42 3.99
CA THR A 106 13.87 -7.74 2.92
C THR A 106 13.94 -6.24 3.17
N SER A 107 15.14 -5.69 3.27
CA SER A 107 15.35 -4.25 3.45
C SER A 107 15.27 -3.46 2.14
N THR A 108 15.10 -2.15 2.25
CA THR A 108 15.14 -1.21 1.11
C THR A 108 16.42 -1.40 0.31
N ASN A 109 17.58 -1.46 0.97
CA ASN A 109 18.86 -1.64 0.30
C ASN A 109 18.94 -2.97 -0.49
N GLN A 110 18.39 -4.07 0.03
CA GLN A 110 18.39 -5.37 -0.66
C GLN A 110 17.52 -5.35 -1.93
N LEU A 111 16.41 -4.61 -1.92
CA LEU A 111 15.51 -4.53 -3.08
C LEU A 111 16.05 -3.67 -4.23
N LEU A 112 16.93 -2.71 -3.97
CA LEU A 112 17.44 -1.78 -5.00
C LEU A 112 18.42 -2.43 -6.00
N ALA A 113 19.06 -3.54 -5.64
CA ALA A 113 19.99 -4.24 -6.53
C ALA A 113 19.49 -5.65 -6.86
N VAL A 114 19.36 -5.95 -8.16
CA VAL A 114 18.93 -7.27 -8.65
C VAL A 114 19.74 -8.41 -8.03
N ALA A 115 21.06 -8.20 -7.85
CA ALA A 115 21.96 -9.19 -7.27
C ALA A 115 21.68 -9.52 -5.79
N THR A 116 20.93 -8.69 -5.07
CA THR A 116 20.56 -8.88 -3.66
C THR A 116 19.08 -9.13 -3.44
N GLN A 117 18.25 -9.00 -4.49
CA GLN A 117 16.82 -9.31 -4.40
C GLN A 117 16.62 -10.80 -4.12
N PRO A 118 15.79 -11.17 -3.12
CA PRO A 118 15.43 -12.55 -2.87
C PRO A 118 14.49 -13.10 -3.94
N ILE A 119 14.27 -14.41 -3.96
CA ILE A 119 13.23 -15.05 -4.80
C ILE A 119 11.85 -14.49 -4.42
N THR A 120 11.56 -14.41 -3.12
CA THR A 120 10.37 -13.79 -2.57
C THR A 120 10.81 -12.73 -1.56
N ALA A 121 10.41 -11.48 -1.77
CA ALA A 121 10.63 -10.42 -0.80
C ALA A 121 9.59 -10.54 0.31
N VAL A 122 10.01 -10.37 1.56
CA VAL A 122 9.15 -10.50 2.74
C VAL A 122 9.27 -9.26 3.60
N ASN A 123 8.15 -8.65 3.98
CA ASN A 123 8.06 -7.66 5.06
C ASN A 123 7.02 -8.10 6.09
N VAL A 124 7.08 -7.51 7.28
CA VAL A 124 6.17 -7.79 8.39
C VAL A 124 5.77 -6.51 9.11
N ALA A 125 4.50 -6.39 9.48
CA ALA A 125 3.99 -5.28 10.27
C ALA A 125 3.02 -5.78 11.35
N PHE A 126 2.88 -5.04 12.44
CA PHE A 126 2.13 -5.42 13.63
C PHE A 126 1.06 -4.38 13.97
N SER A 127 -0.15 -4.82 14.29
CA SER A 127 -1.19 -3.94 14.83
C SER A 127 -0.87 -3.55 16.28
N SER A 128 -1.60 -2.58 16.85
CA SER A 128 -1.44 -2.24 18.27
C SER A 128 -1.68 -3.45 19.19
N THR A 129 -2.68 -4.29 18.89
CA THR A 129 -2.94 -5.50 19.68
C THR A 129 -1.87 -6.57 19.47
N GLY A 130 -1.24 -6.63 18.29
CA GLY A 130 -0.08 -7.47 18.06
C GLY A 130 1.14 -7.08 18.89
N LEU A 131 1.45 -5.78 18.96
CA LEU A 131 2.52 -5.28 19.83
C LEU A 131 2.24 -5.61 21.30
N LYS A 132 1.00 -5.40 21.76
CA LYS A 132 0.56 -5.77 23.11
C LYS A 132 0.65 -7.27 23.38
N ALA A 133 0.33 -8.12 22.40
CA ALA A 133 0.49 -9.58 22.51
C ALA A 133 1.96 -9.98 22.64
N LEU A 134 2.89 -9.19 22.11
CA LEU A 134 4.34 -9.32 22.31
C LEU A 134 4.82 -8.64 23.61
N GLY A 135 3.94 -8.14 24.46
CA GLY A 135 4.30 -7.45 25.70
C GLY A 135 4.89 -6.04 25.50
N ILE A 136 4.77 -5.48 24.30
CA ILE A 136 5.23 -4.12 23.98
C ILE A 136 4.04 -3.18 24.21
N THR A 137 4.20 -2.25 25.16
CA THR A 137 3.14 -1.33 25.59
C THR A 137 3.54 0.13 25.46
N ASP A 138 4.71 0.39 24.88
CA ASP A 138 5.22 1.70 24.58
C ASP A 138 4.24 2.45 23.65
N ASP A 139 3.99 3.72 23.99
CA ASP A 139 3.16 4.63 23.19
C ASP A 139 3.94 5.07 21.95
N LEU A 140 3.48 4.62 20.78
CA LEU A 140 4.10 4.98 19.50
C LEU A 140 3.73 6.38 19.05
N LYS A 141 2.91 7.15 19.77
CA LYS A 141 2.45 8.52 19.46
C LYS A 141 1.55 8.62 18.23
N ASP A 142 0.67 7.64 18.04
CA ASP A 142 -0.36 7.67 17.00
C ASP A 142 -1.67 7.07 17.55
N PRO A 143 -2.61 7.90 18.05
CA PRO A 143 -3.80 7.42 18.71
C PRO A 143 -4.74 6.59 17.81
N VAL A 144 -4.74 6.84 16.49
CA VAL A 144 -5.58 6.07 15.56
C VAL A 144 -4.99 4.68 15.31
N PHE A 145 -3.66 4.55 15.24
CA PHE A 145 -2.99 3.25 15.27
C PHE A 145 -3.32 2.47 16.55
N GLU A 146 -3.26 3.12 17.71
CA GLU A 146 -3.53 2.48 19.01
C GLU A 146 -4.97 1.96 19.14
N ALA A 147 -5.92 2.69 18.57
CA ALA A 147 -7.34 2.35 18.59
C ALA A 147 -7.74 1.32 17.52
N GLY A 148 -6.93 1.16 16.47
CA GLY A 148 -7.22 0.29 15.32
C GLY A 148 -8.25 0.88 14.35
N MET A 149 -8.22 0.44 13.09
CA MET A 149 -9.03 1.07 12.01
C MET A 149 -10.54 0.95 12.22
N LEU A 150 -11.00 -0.13 12.87
CA LEU A 150 -12.43 -0.28 13.16
C LEU A 150 -12.99 0.90 13.98
N SER A 151 -12.16 1.50 14.85
CA SER A 151 -12.57 2.57 15.75
C SER A 151 -12.97 3.87 15.03
N ASN A 152 -12.43 4.11 13.83
CA ASN A 152 -12.66 5.34 13.06
C ASN A 152 -13.21 5.09 11.64
N ALA A 153 -13.59 3.84 11.34
CA ALA A 153 -14.15 3.41 10.05
C ALA A 153 -15.31 4.29 9.57
N VAL A 154 -16.31 4.52 10.43
CA VAL A 154 -17.50 5.31 10.07
C VAL A 154 -17.23 6.81 10.28
N SER A 155 -16.64 7.19 11.42
CA SER A 155 -16.51 8.58 11.82
C SER A 155 -15.53 9.38 10.96
N ASP A 156 -14.40 8.78 10.57
CA ASP A 156 -13.33 9.47 9.85
C ASP A 156 -13.19 8.99 8.41
N LEU A 157 -13.29 7.68 8.17
CA LEU A 157 -13.13 7.09 6.83
C LEU A 157 -14.44 7.02 6.03
N SER A 158 -15.56 7.41 6.65
CA SER A 158 -16.88 7.44 6.01
C SER A 158 -17.32 6.09 5.44
N ASP A 159 -16.87 4.97 6.00
CA ASP A 159 -17.36 3.65 5.58
C ASP A 159 -18.88 3.55 5.84
N PRO A 160 -19.67 3.00 4.90
CA PRO A 160 -21.10 2.76 5.09
C PRO A 160 -21.32 1.58 6.06
N GLY A 161 -21.01 1.80 7.33
CA GLY A 161 -20.91 0.77 8.35
C GLY A 161 -19.80 -0.25 8.10
N THR A 162 -19.77 -1.30 8.92
CA THR A 162 -18.77 -2.38 8.83
C THR A 162 -19.37 -3.74 8.43
N GLY A 163 -20.65 -3.78 8.07
CA GLY A 163 -21.34 -5.02 7.68
C GLY A 163 -20.76 -5.69 6.42
N ASN A 164 -20.09 -4.92 5.54
CA ASN A 164 -19.40 -5.43 4.35
C ASN A 164 -17.92 -5.77 4.59
N TRP A 165 -17.38 -5.49 5.79
CA TRP A 165 -15.98 -5.77 6.05
C TRP A 165 -15.71 -7.28 6.07
N VAL A 166 -14.50 -7.67 5.67
CA VAL A 166 -14.03 -9.04 5.88
C VAL A 166 -14.08 -9.33 7.39
N PRO A 167 -14.69 -10.45 7.84
CA PRO A 167 -14.89 -10.72 9.26
C PRO A 167 -13.62 -10.60 10.12
N GLY A 168 -12.46 -10.94 9.57
CA GLY A 168 -11.16 -10.82 10.24
C GLY A 168 -10.77 -9.39 10.63
N PHE A 169 -11.28 -8.37 9.93
CA PHE A 169 -11.06 -6.95 10.24
C PHE A 169 -12.15 -6.36 11.15
N VAL A 170 -13.23 -7.09 11.43
CA VAL A 170 -14.29 -6.65 12.35
C VAL A 170 -13.88 -7.03 13.78
N GLY A 171 -12.87 -6.34 14.29
CA GLY A 171 -12.34 -6.48 15.63
C GLY A 171 -10.88 -6.07 15.66
N THR A 172 -10.15 -6.58 16.65
CA THR A 172 -8.70 -6.32 16.81
C THR A 172 -7.92 -7.64 16.91
N SER A 173 -8.45 -8.72 16.32
CA SER A 173 -7.86 -10.08 16.36
C SER A 173 -6.65 -10.23 15.43
N VAL A 174 -6.53 -9.36 14.42
CA VAL A 174 -5.33 -9.31 13.58
C VAL A 174 -4.20 -8.69 14.40
N HIS A 175 -3.16 -9.46 14.68
CA HIS A 175 -1.96 -9.01 15.39
C HIS A 175 -0.87 -8.55 14.42
N GLY A 176 -0.85 -9.06 13.20
CA GLY A 176 0.11 -8.63 12.20
C GLY A 176 -0.21 -9.11 10.81
N VAL A 177 0.62 -8.67 9.88
CA VAL A 177 0.57 -9.02 8.46
C VAL A 177 1.96 -9.30 7.95
N PHE A 178 2.12 -10.39 7.20
CA PHE A 178 3.26 -10.59 6.32
C PHE A 178 2.90 -10.16 4.90
N LEU A 179 3.80 -9.42 4.25
CA LEU A 179 3.72 -9.04 2.84
C LEU A 179 4.76 -9.89 2.09
N LEU A 180 4.29 -10.75 1.19
CA LEU A 180 5.15 -11.65 0.40
C LEU A 180 5.04 -11.31 -1.07
N ALA A 181 6.12 -10.82 -1.68
CA ALA A 181 6.13 -10.39 -3.07
C ALA A 181 7.08 -11.24 -3.92
N SER A 182 6.59 -11.75 -5.06
CA SER A 182 7.41 -12.46 -6.04
C SER A 182 6.95 -12.18 -7.48
N ASP A 183 7.69 -12.71 -8.45
CA ASP A 183 7.31 -12.75 -9.86
C ASP A 183 6.30 -13.87 -10.17
N THR A 184 6.20 -14.89 -9.33
CA THR A 184 5.28 -16.02 -9.51
C THR A 184 4.51 -16.34 -8.23
N ILE A 185 3.30 -16.89 -8.39
CA ILE A 185 2.46 -17.34 -7.28
C ILE A 185 3.11 -18.53 -6.53
N ASP A 186 3.82 -19.40 -7.25
CA ASP A 186 4.48 -20.57 -6.66
C ASP A 186 5.60 -20.18 -5.69
N ASN A 187 6.38 -19.15 -6.03
CA ASN A 187 7.39 -18.59 -5.15
C ASN A 187 6.77 -17.97 -3.89
N VAL A 188 5.64 -17.27 -4.02
CA VAL A 188 4.88 -16.71 -2.89
C VAL A 188 4.35 -17.84 -1.99
N ASN A 189 3.72 -18.86 -2.57
CA ASN A 189 3.17 -20.00 -1.84
C ASN A 189 4.27 -20.81 -1.12
N THR A 190 5.42 -20.99 -1.77
CA THR A 190 6.58 -21.69 -1.19
C THR A 190 7.10 -20.94 0.04
N GLU A 191 7.25 -19.62 -0.06
CA GLU A 191 7.73 -18.81 1.07
C GLU A 191 6.68 -18.72 2.19
N LEU A 192 5.39 -18.64 1.85
CA LEU A 192 4.32 -18.71 2.84
C LEU A 192 4.36 -20.02 3.63
N ALA A 193 4.49 -21.16 2.93
CA ALA A 193 4.59 -22.47 3.57
C ALA A 193 5.84 -22.57 4.48
N ASN A 194 6.96 -21.95 4.08
CA ASN A 194 8.15 -21.82 4.91
C ASN A 194 7.86 -21.02 6.20
N ILE A 195 7.25 -19.83 6.10
CA ILE A 195 6.87 -19.00 7.25
C ILE A 195 5.91 -19.74 8.19
N GLN A 196 4.88 -20.40 7.64
CA GLN A 196 3.91 -21.18 8.41
C GLN A 196 4.58 -22.36 9.13
N THR A 197 5.58 -23.00 8.50
CA THR A 197 6.35 -24.07 9.13
C THR A 197 7.22 -23.54 10.27
N ILE A 198 7.89 -22.40 10.07
CA ILE A 198 8.74 -21.76 11.08
C ILE A 198 7.91 -21.34 12.31
N LEU A 199 6.73 -20.74 12.08
CA LEU A 199 5.83 -20.21 13.11
C LEU A 199 4.74 -21.20 13.54
N ASN A 200 4.89 -22.49 13.20
CA ASN A 200 3.89 -23.50 13.46
C ASN A 200 3.49 -23.53 14.94
N GLY A 201 2.20 -23.36 15.22
CA GLY A 201 1.63 -23.32 16.57
C GLY A 201 1.76 -21.99 17.32
N SER A 202 2.58 -21.04 16.85
CA SER A 202 2.73 -19.71 17.48
C SER A 202 1.85 -18.63 16.85
N ILE A 203 1.28 -18.91 15.68
CA ILE A 203 0.30 -18.05 15.01
C ILE A 203 -0.94 -18.82 14.57
N THR A 204 -2.04 -18.10 14.34
CA THR A 204 -3.21 -18.56 13.61
C THR A 204 -3.54 -17.56 12.51
N GLU A 205 -3.80 -18.06 11.31
CA GLU A 205 -4.26 -17.23 10.20
C GLU A 205 -5.67 -16.68 10.46
N ILE A 206 -5.85 -15.39 10.19
CA ILE A 206 -7.13 -14.69 10.29
C ILE A 206 -7.74 -14.44 8.91
N HIS A 207 -6.91 -14.02 7.95
CA HIS A 207 -7.30 -13.74 6.57
C HIS A 207 -6.07 -13.78 5.67
N ARG A 208 -6.27 -13.98 4.37
CA ARG A 208 -5.23 -13.72 3.38
C ARG A 208 -5.84 -13.10 2.13
N LEU A 209 -5.09 -12.24 1.45
CA LEU A 209 -5.49 -11.63 0.19
C LEU A 209 -4.36 -11.70 -0.83
N GLN A 210 -4.63 -12.30 -1.99
CA GLN A 210 -3.68 -12.40 -3.10
C GLN A 210 -3.91 -11.26 -4.08
N GLY A 211 -2.92 -10.38 -4.18
CA GLY A 211 -2.82 -9.36 -5.21
C GLY A 211 -1.98 -9.79 -6.42
N GLU A 212 -2.27 -9.22 -7.57
CA GLU A 212 -1.60 -9.48 -8.83
C GLU A 212 -1.61 -8.23 -9.73
N ALA A 213 -0.48 -7.95 -10.38
CA ALA A 213 -0.44 -6.98 -11.47
C ALA A 213 -1.30 -7.48 -12.64
N ARG A 214 -2.19 -6.63 -13.14
CA ARG A 214 -3.10 -6.97 -14.24
C ARG A 214 -2.33 -7.38 -15.50
N PRO A 215 -2.89 -8.26 -16.35
CA PRO A 215 -2.15 -8.89 -17.45
C PRO A 215 -1.88 -7.95 -18.62
N GLY A 216 -0.83 -8.24 -19.39
CA GLY A 216 -0.58 -7.60 -20.69
C GLY A 216 -0.34 -6.09 -20.60
N ASP A 217 -1.06 -5.33 -21.43
CA ASP A 217 -0.97 -3.86 -21.47
C ASP A 217 -1.60 -3.18 -20.23
N GLN A 218 -2.29 -3.94 -19.37
CA GLN A 218 -2.84 -3.46 -18.11
C GLN A 218 -1.85 -3.56 -16.95
N GLN A 219 -0.61 -4.04 -17.17
CA GLN A 219 0.38 -4.12 -16.11
C GLN A 219 0.67 -2.72 -15.52
N GLY A 220 0.43 -2.56 -14.23
CA GLY A 220 0.53 -1.27 -13.53
C GLY A 220 -0.80 -0.50 -13.44
N HIS A 221 -1.85 -0.94 -14.13
CA HIS A 221 -3.19 -0.37 -14.02
C HIS A 221 -3.99 -1.04 -12.90
N GLU A 222 -4.88 -0.27 -12.28
CA GLU A 222 -5.92 -0.80 -11.39
C GLU A 222 -7.15 -1.29 -12.18
N HIS A 223 -8.18 -1.82 -11.51
CA HIS A 223 -9.30 -2.51 -12.18
C HIS A 223 -10.27 -1.61 -12.96
N PHE A 224 -10.27 -0.28 -12.77
CA PHE A 224 -10.97 0.65 -13.65
C PHE A 224 -10.17 0.99 -14.92
N GLY A 225 -8.92 0.52 -15.02
CA GLY A 225 -8.07 0.63 -16.19
C GLY A 225 -7.17 1.87 -16.19
N PHE A 226 -7.01 2.57 -15.08
CA PHE A 226 -6.07 3.69 -14.95
C PHE A 226 -4.73 3.20 -14.46
N MET A 227 -3.65 3.66 -15.11
CA MET A 227 -2.29 3.43 -14.64
C MET A 227 -2.11 4.03 -13.23
N ASP A 228 -1.49 3.28 -12.33
CA ASP A 228 -1.24 3.69 -10.95
C ASP A 228 0.27 3.70 -10.63
N GLY A 229 0.65 4.32 -9.51
CA GLY A 229 1.99 4.31 -8.95
C GLY A 229 2.93 5.42 -9.45
N ILE A 230 2.43 6.43 -10.17
CA ILE A 230 3.25 7.53 -10.69
C ILE A 230 3.61 8.56 -9.61
N SER A 231 2.59 9.15 -8.98
CA SER A 231 2.77 10.28 -8.06
C SER A 231 2.99 9.78 -6.62
N ASN A 232 4.25 9.45 -6.32
CA ASN A 232 4.76 9.25 -4.95
C ASN A 232 5.74 10.38 -4.60
N PRO A 233 5.81 10.82 -3.33
CA PRO A 233 6.79 11.81 -2.92
C PRO A 233 8.22 11.28 -3.04
N ALA A 234 9.16 12.13 -3.43
CA ALA A 234 10.57 11.89 -3.26
C ALA A 234 10.92 12.09 -1.78
N VAL A 235 11.61 11.12 -1.18
CA VAL A 235 12.03 11.18 0.22
C VAL A 235 13.49 11.61 0.27
N ASP A 236 13.78 12.69 0.99
CA ASP A 236 15.14 13.14 1.21
C ASP A 236 15.97 12.04 1.92
N GLY A 237 17.20 11.85 1.47
CA GLY A 237 18.04 10.71 1.88
C GLY A 237 17.77 9.39 1.15
N PHE A 238 16.70 9.25 0.37
CA PHE A 238 16.46 8.08 -0.47
C PHE A 238 16.54 8.43 -1.97
N THR A 239 15.83 9.48 -2.38
CA THR A 239 15.83 9.98 -3.76
C THR A 239 16.83 11.12 -3.89
N PRO A 240 17.95 10.96 -4.64
CA PRO A 240 18.88 12.05 -4.85
C PRO A 240 18.23 13.22 -5.59
N PRO A 241 18.65 14.47 -5.37
CA PRO A 241 18.09 15.64 -6.03
C PRO A 241 18.03 15.55 -7.57
N ALA A 242 19.02 14.92 -8.20
CA ALA A 242 19.07 14.73 -9.66
C ALA A 242 18.01 13.74 -10.20
N GLU A 243 17.43 12.91 -9.34
CA GLU A 243 16.40 11.93 -9.72
C GLU A 243 14.98 12.39 -9.41
N ILE A 244 14.82 13.52 -8.71
CA ILE A 244 13.50 14.11 -8.45
C ILE A 244 12.89 14.55 -9.77
N ARG A 245 11.68 14.05 -10.06
CA ARG A 245 10.98 14.37 -11.31
C ARG A 245 10.28 15.73 -11.23
N PRO A 246 10.16 16.48 -12.34
CA PRO A 246 9.40 17.73 -12.35
C PRO A 246 7.97 17.54 -11.82
N GLY A 247 7.56 18.38 -10.87
CA GLY A 247 6.28 18.31 -10.19
C GLY A 247 6.16 17.24 -9.07
N GLN A 248 7.23 16.50 -8.78
CA GLN A 248 7.29 15.59 -7.65
C GLN A 248 7.59 16.35 -6.35
N ALA A 249 6.83 16.08 -5.29
CA ALA A 249 7.10 16.65 -3.97
C ALA A 249 8.39 16.07 -3.39
N LEU A 250 9.21 16.91 -2.76
CA LEU A 250 10.35 16.47 -1.94
C LEU A 250 9.95 16.64 -0.47
N ILE A 251 9.96 15.55 0.27
CA ILE A 251 9.60 15.53 1.69
C ILE A 251 10.80 15.10 2.56
N PRO A 252 10.91 15.63 3.79
CA PRO A 252 11.83 15.08 4.78
C PRO A 252 11.53 13.60 5.11
N PRO A 253 12.53 12.80 5.53
CA PRO A 253 12.34 11.38 5.82
C PRO A 253 11.36 11.13 6.97
N GLY A 254 11.30 12.01 7.96
CA GLY A 254 10.42 11.89 9.13
C GLY A 254 8.92 12.02 8.82
N ILE A 255 8.55 12.38 7.58
CA ILE A 255 7.15 12.30 7.12
C ILE A 255 6.74 10.84 6.84
N MET A 256 7.70 9.99 6.50
CA MET A 256 7.47 8.57 6.19
C MET A 256 7.96 7.64 7.30
N LEU A 257 9.01 8.03 8.02
CA LEU A 257 9.73 7.17 8.95
C LEU A 257 9.68 7.76 10.37
N LEU A 258 9.37 6.93 11.36
CA LEU A 258 9.31 7.35 12.76
C LEU A 258 10.72 7.69 13.27
N GLY A 259 10.81 8.73 14.11
CA GLY A 259 12.08 9.14 14.74
C GLY A 259 13.11 9.77 13.81
N GLU A 260 12.81 9.89 12.51
CA GLU A 260 13.65 10.59 11.53
C GLU A 260 13.39 12.10 11.51
N ALA A 261 14.25 12.85 10.83
CA ALA A 261 14.16 14.31 10.76
C ALA A 261 12.79 14.77 10.24
N ASN A 262 12.13 15.66 10.99
CA ASN A 262 10.77 16.19 10.77
C ASN A 262 9.61 15.22 11.04
N ASP A 263 9.84 14.08 11.71
CA ASP A 263 8.73 13.36 12.35
C ASP A 263 8.08 14.30 13.38
N THR A 264 6.75 14.39 13.34
CA THR A 264 5.96 15.25 14.25
C THR A 264 6.27 14.94 15.72
N PHE A 265 6.55 13.68 16.03
CA PHE A 265 6.85 13.21 17.38
C PHE A 265 8.29 12.69 17.51
N GLN A 266 9.23 13.18 16.69
CA GLN A 266 10.59 12.66 16.55
C GLN A 266 11.28 12.30 17.88
N ASN A 267 11.19 13.18 18.89
CA ASN A 267 11.86 12.99 20.19
C ASN A 267 11.01 12.26 21.23
N ASP A 268 9.71 12.06 20.96
CA ASP A 268 8.74 11.45 21.87
C ASP A 268 8.42 9.99 21.50
N ARG A 269 8.83 9.52 20.30
CA ARG A 269 8.75 8.12 19.92
C ARG A 269 9.69 7.28 20.81
N PRO A 270 9.37 6.01 21.10
CA PRO A 270 10.33 5.09 21.69
C PRO A 270 11.56 4.95 20.77
N PRO A 271 12.80 5.00 21.29
CA PRO A 271 14.00 4.98 20.45
C PRO A 271 14.09 3.77 19.51
N TRP A 272 13.50 2.64 19.91
CA TRP A 272 13.46 1.41 19.10
C TRP A 272 12.53 1.50 17.90
N ALA A 273 11.55 2.42 17.88
CA ALA A 273 10.60 2.57 16.79
C ALA A 273 11.19 3.34 15.59
N LYS A 274 12.40 3.89 15.74
CA LYS A 274 13.10 4.62 14.69
C LYS A 274 13.22 3.77 13.42
N ASP A 275 13.11 4.42 12.25
CA ASP A 275 13.17 3.83 10.91
C ASP A 275 11.99 2.89 10.54
N GLY A 276 11.03 2.72 11.45
CA GLY A 276 9.75 2.10 11.14
C GLY A 276 8.76 3.07 10.48
N SER A 277 7.65 2.55 9.98
CA SER A 277 6.57 3.35 9.38
C SER A 277 5.21 2.76 9.72
N PHE A 278 4.17 3.59 9.83
CA PHE A 278 2.81 3.08 9.92
C PHE A 278 2.31 2.68 8.53
N LEU A 279 1.80 1.45 8.44
CA LEU A 279 1.19 0.84 7.27
C LEU A 279 -0.33 0.88 7.45
N VAL A 280 -1.01 1.53 6.51
CA VAL A 280 -2.47 1.46 6.37
C VAL A 280 -2.78 0.44 5.30
N PHE A 281 -3.48 -0.65 5.66
CA PHE A 281 -4.01 -1.61 4.70
C PHE A 281 -5.51 -1.44 4.54
N ARG A 282 -6.01 -1.43 3.31
CA ARG A 282 -7.45 -1.42 3.01
C ARG A 282 -7.75 -2.40 1.87
N GLN A 283 -8.67 -3.33 2.10
CA GLN A 283 -9.24 -4.12 1.00
C GLN A 283 -10.39 -3.31 0.38
N MET A 284 -10.17 -2.82 -0.82
CA MET A 284 -11.10 -1.94 -1.52
C MET A 284 -11.67 -2.67 -2.74
N GLN A 285 -12.89 -3.22 -2.62
CA GLN A 285 -13.57 -3.85 -3.75
C GLN A 285 -13.92 -2.81 -4.81
N GLN A 286 -13.66 -3.12 -6.09
CA GLN A 286 -13.95 -2.25 -7.22
C GLN A 286 -15.04 -2.85 -8.12
N ARG A 287 -16.10 -2.08 -8.35
CA ARG A 287 -17.23 -2.41 -9.21
C ARG A 287 -17.00 -1.90 -10.64
N ALA A 288 -16.02 -2.50 -11.33
CA ALA A 288 -15.56 -2.04 -12.65
C ALA A 288 -16.64 -2.03 -13.75
N PRO A 289 -17.51 -3.05 -13.89
CA PRO A 289 -18.64 -3.01 -14.81
C PRO A 289 -19.58 -1.82 -14.57
N GLU A 290 -19.93 -1.57 -13.31
CA GLU A 290 -20.81 -0.47 -12.91
C GLU A 290 -20.18 0.90 -13.16
N PHE A 291 -18.87 1.03 -12.91
CA PHE A 291 -18.13 2.25 -13.24
C PHE A 291 -18.15 2.52 -14.75
N ASN A 292 -17.85 1.51 -15.58
CA ASN A 292 -17.89 1.65 -17.04
C ASN A 292 -19.29 2.02 -17.54
N LYS A 293 -20.34 1.42 -16.98
CA LYS A 293 -21.73 1.76 -17.31
C LYS A 293 -22.09 3.18 -16.92
N PHE A 294 -21.67 3.62 -15.73
CA PHE A 294 -21.87 4.99 -15.28
C PHE A 294 -21.22 6.00 -16.23
N LEU A 295 -19.99 5.73 -16.69
CA LEU A 295 -19.31 6.58 -17.66
C LEU A 295 -20.06 6.66 -18.99
N GLN A 296 -20.59 5.53 -19.48
CA GLN A 296 -21.38 5.48 -20.71
C GLN A 296 -22.69 6.26 -20.59
N ASP A 297 -23.40 6.11 -19.47
CA ASP A 297 -24.69 6.77 -19.23
C ASP A 297 -24.56 8.29 -19.06
N HIS A 298 -23.38 8.76 -18.62
CA HIS A 298 -23.09 10.17 -18.35
C HIS A 298 -22.03 10.74 -19.29
N ALA A 299 -21.79 10.11 -20.44
CA ALA A 299 -20.76 10.52 -21.39
C ALA A 299 -20.85 12.02 -21.70
N LEU A 300 -19.71 12.71 -21.60
CA LEU A 300 -19.66 14.15 -21.84
C LEU A 300 -19.92 14.46 -23.31
N ASN A 301 -20.90 15.31 -23.57
CA ASN A 301 -21.22 15.75 -24.93
C ASN A 301 -20.25 16.86 -25.37
N MET A 302 -19.16 16.47 -26.02
CA MET A 302 -18.12 17.37 -26.50
C MET A 302 -18.15 17.48 -28.03
N PRO A 303 -17.89 18.69 -28.60
CA PRO A 303 -17.76 18.83 -30.04
C PRO A 303 -16.67 17.91 -30.61
N ASN A 304 -16.99 17.19 -31.68
CA ASN A 304 -16.09 16.26 -32.39
C ASN A 304 -15.63 15.03 -31.58
N MET A 305 -16.36 14.65 -30.52
CA MET A 305 -16.13 13.39 -29.80
C MET A 305 -17.30 12.44 -29.99
N THR A 306 -17.00 11.14 -30.06
CA THR A 306 -18.01 10.08 -29.93
C THR A 306 -18.50 9.99 -28.49
N SER A 307 -19.62 9.29 -28.27
CA SER A 307 -20.09 9.00 -26.90
C SER A 307 -19.06 8.21 -26.10
N GLU A 308 -18.28 7.33 -26.75
CA GLU A 308 -17.23 6.56 -26.10
C GLU A 308 -16.06 7.46 -25.65
N GLN A 309 -15.63 8.38 -26.51
CA GLN A 309 -14.61 9.38 -26.15
C GLN A 309 -15.10 10.31 -25.04
N GLY A 310 -16.39 10.67 -25.03
CA GLY A 310 -17.02 11.44 -23.96
C GLY A 310 -17.06 10.69 -22.62
N ALA A 311 -17.25 9.36 -22.66
CA ALA A 311 -17.20 8.49 -21.48
C ALA A 311 -15.77 8.36 -20.94
N ASP A 312 -14.77 8.16 -21.80
CA ASP A 312 -13.37 8.12 -21.40
C ASP A 312 -12.90 9.47 -20.85
N LEU A 313 -13.32 10.60 -21.44
CA LEU A 313 -13.06 11.93 -20.88
C LEU A 313 -13.68 12.09 -19.50
N LEU A 314 -14.92 11.63 -19.28
CA LEU A 314 -15.53 11.68 -17.95
C LEU A 314 -14.72 10.87 -16.94
N GLY A 315 -14.28 9.66 -17.30
CA GLY A 315 -13.41 8.84 -16.46
C GLY A 315 -12.10 9.56 -16.13
N ALA A 316 -11.47 10.17 -17.14
CA ALA A 316 -10.25 10.95 -16.95
C ALA A 316 -10.46 12.16 -16.03
N ARG A 317 -11.65 12.79 -16.08
CA ARG A 317 -12.02 13.92 -15.21
C ARG A 317 -12.36 13.51 -13.77
N ILE A 318 -12.92 12.32 -13.58
CA ILE A 318 -13.12 11.70 -12.25
C ILE A 318 -11.77 11.43 -11.58
N VAL A 319 -10.81 10.85 -12.31
CA VAL A 319 -9.50 10.49 -11.75
C VAL A 319 -8.55 11.70 -11.68
N GLY A 320 -8.61 12.58 -12.68
CA GLY A 320 -7.65 13.66 -12.94
C GLY A 320 -6.50 13.25 -13.87
N ARG A 321 -6.56 12.04 -14.43
CA ARG A 321 -5.60 11.47 -15.39
C ARG A 321 -6.34 10.56 -16.36
N TRP A 322 -5.89 10.50 -17.61
CA TRP A 322 -6.35 9.51 -18.58
C TRP A 322 -5.93 8.10 -18.17
N LYS A 323 -6.54 7.06 -18.76
CA LYS A 323 -6.17 5.66 -18.49
C LYS A 323 -4.69 5.38 -18.78
N SER A 324 -4.10 6.07 -19.76
CA SER A 324 -2.67 6.02 -20.07
C SER A 324 -1.74 6.56 -18.97
N ASP A 325 -2.30 7.32 -18.02
CA ASP A 325 -1.70 8.22 -17.03
C ASP A 325 -1.57 9.70 -17.42
N ALA A 326 -1.81 10.10 -18.68
CA ALA A 326 -1.64 11.49 -19.07
C ALA A 326 -2.46 12.44 -18.16
N PRO A 327 -1.86 13.43 -17.47
CA PRO A 327 -2.62 14.28 -16.55
C PRO A 327 -3.53 15.23 -17.33
N ILE A 328 -4.80 15.28 -16.97
CA ILE A 328 -5.77 16.16 -17.65
C ILE A 328 -5.45 17.63 -17.40
N ASP A 329 -4.71 17.95 -16.33
CA ASP A 329 -4.19 19.29 -16.12
C ASP A 329 -3.11 19.68 -17.13
N LEU A 330 -2.62 18.79 -17.99
CA LEU A 330 -1.75 19.11 -19.13
C LEU A 330 -2.42 18.86 -20.48
N THR A 331 -3.19 17.76 -20.60
CA THR A 331 -3.94 17.40 -21.81
C THR A 331 -5.43 17.21 -21.50
N PRO A 332 -6.20 18.30 -21.38
CA PRO A 332 -7.51 18.28 -20.72
C PRO A 332 -8.65 17.63 -21.51
N LEU A 333 -8.50 17.45 -22.82
CA LEU A 333 -9.58 17.02 -23.71
C LEU A 333 -9.29 15.74 -24.46
N VAL A 334 -8.02 15.37 -24.66
CA VAL A 334 -7.61 14.19 -25.41
C VAL A 334 -6.46 13.51 -24.68
N ASP A 335 -6.45 12.19 -24.66
CA ASP A 335 -5.34 11.41 -24.11
C ASP A 335 -4.03 11.68 -24.87
N ASP A 336 -2.90 11.64 -24.16
CA ASP A 336 -1.56 11.72 -24.74
C ASP A 336 -0.65 10.63 -24.13
N PRO A 337 -0.66 9.40 -24.68
CA PRO A 337 0.19 8.32 -24.20
C PRO A 337 1.70 8.61 -24.28
N VAL A 338 2.13 9.53 -25.16
CA VAL A 338 3.54 9.93 -25.27
C VAL A 338 3.93 10.84 -24.12
N LEU A 339 3.05 11.75 -23.70
CA LEU A 339 3.18 12.50 -22.45
C LEU A 339 3.18 11.56 -21.24
N ALA A 340 2.26 10.60 -21.20
CA ALA A 340 2.10 9.69 -20.06
C ALA A 340 3.35 8.82 -19.80
N ALA A 341 4.01 8.34 -20.86
CA ALA A 341 5.23 7.54 -20.76
C ALA A 341 6.50 8.37 -20.49
N ASP A 342 6.40 9.70 -20.41
CA ASP A 342 7.54 10.59 -20.16
C ASP A 342 7.57 11.04 -18.69
N ASN A 343 8.42 10.39 -17.90
CA ASN A 343 8.59 10.67 -16.47
C ASN A 343 9.16 12.06 -16.15
N GLN A 344 9.58 12.84 -17.16
CA GLN A 344 9.97 14.25 -17.00
C GLN A 344 8.78 15.20 -17.20
N ARG A 345 7.64 14.70 -17.69
CA ARG A 345 6.47 15.53 -18.04
C ARG A 345 5.17 15.07 -17.39
N ASN A 346 4.95 13.76 -17.21
CA ASN A 346 3.66 13.18 -16.75
C ASN A 346 3.23 13.58 -15.31
N ASN A 347 4.12 14.20 -14.53
CA ASN A 347 3.80 14.73 -13.22
C ASN A 347 4.08 16.24 -13.07
N ASN A 348 4.53 16.90 -14.14
CA ASN A 348 4.97 18.30 -14.14
C ASN A 348 3.80 19.30 -14.26
N PHE A 349 2.96 19.33 -13.24
CA PHE A 349 1.79 20.21 -13.14
C PHE A 349 1.46 20.51 -11.68
N ASP A 350 0.66 21.53 -11.42
CA ASP A 350 0.35 21.97 -10.06
C ASP A 350 -1.08 22.48 -9.88
N PHE A 351 -1.95 22.40 -10.89
CA PHE A 351 -3.29 23.00 -10.84
C PHE A 351 -3.29 24.53 -10.60
N SER A 352 -2.27 25.24 -11.10
CA SER A 352 -1.99 26.67 -10.86
C SER A 352 -3.18 27.64 -10.93
N ASP A 353 -4.24 27.34 -11.70
CA ASP A 353 -5.48 28.12 -11.70
C ASP A 353 -6.53 27.53 -10.76
N ALA A 354 -6.47 27.93 -9.48
CA ALA A 354 -7.39 27.52 -8.43
C ALA A 354 -8.83 28.07 -8.60
N THR A 355 -9.13 28.79 -9.68
CA THR A 355 -10.48 29.27 -10.03
C THR A 355 -11.12 28.47 -11.17
N ASN A 356 -10.36 27.60 -11.81
CA ASN A 356 -10.70 27.04 -13.11
C ASN A 356 -10.77 25.51 -13.06
N GLN A 357 -11.89 24.98 -13.56
CA GLN A 357 -12.16 23.56 -13.67
C GLN A 357 -12.12 23.04 -15.12
N THR A 358 -11.87 23.89 -16.11
CA THR A 358 -11.81 23.49 -17.52
C THR A 358 -10.72 22.44 -17.76
N ARG A 359 -9.56 22.59 -17.10
CA ARG A 359 -8.45 21.64 -17.20
C ARG A 359 -8.70 20.38 -16.36
N CYS A 360 -8.84 20.56 -15.05
CA CYS A 360 -9.06 19.50 -14.08
C CYS A 360 -10.15 19.92 -13.08
N PRO A 361 -11.21 19.12 -12.84
CA PRO A 361 -12.20 19.42 -11.80
C PRO A 361 -11.57 19.51 -10.40
N PHE A 362 -12.10 20.37 -9.52
CA PHE A 362 -11.67 20.39 -8.11
C PHE A 362 -11.98 19.09 -7.37
N SER A 363 -12.97 18.33 -7.87
CA SER A 363 -13.40 17.05 -7.34
C SER A 363 -12.55 15.86 -7.80
N ALA A 364 -11.67 16.03 -8.80
CA ALA A 364 -10.89 14.93 -9.35
C ALA A 364 -10.02 14.26 -8.29
N HIS A 365 -9.95 12.92 -8.33
CA HIS A 365 -9.29 12.09 -7.30
C HIS A 365 -7.87 12.57 -6.96
N ILE A 366 -7.01 12.76 -7.96
CA ILE A 366 -5.63 13.19 -7.70
C ILE A 366 -5.51 14.64 -7.20
N ARG A 367 -6.50 15.50 -7.50
CA ARG A 367 -6.55 16.90 -7.04
C ARG A 367 -7.10 17.00 -5.61
N LYS A 368 -8.04 16.13 -5.26
CA LYS A 368 -8.48 15.91 -3.87
C LYS A 368 -7.35 15.35 -3.01
N ALA A 369 -6.69 14.29 -3.46
CA ALA A 369 -5.66 13.60 -2.69
C ALA A 369 -4.30 14.33 -2.65
N ASN A 370 -4.01 15.19 -3.63
CA ASN A 370 -2.84 16.06 -3.65
C ASN A 370 -3.18 17.40 -4.35
N PRO A 371 -3.63 18.42 -3.60
CA PRO A 371 -4.13 19.69 -4.15
C PRO A 371 -3.08 20.61 -4.77
N ARG A 372 -1.79 20.38 -4.51
CA ARG A 372 -0.66 21.14 -5.07
C ARG A 372 -0.88 22.68 -4.97
N GLY A 373 -1.02 23.34 -6.11
CA GLY A 373 -1.19 24.78 -6.27
C GLY A 373 -2.47 25.34 -5.63
N ASP A 374 -3.53 24.54 -5.48
CA ASP A 374 -4.75 24.96 -4.78
C ASP A 374 -4.46 25.38 -3.34
N LEU A 375 -3.51 24.69 -2.70
CA LEU A 375 -3.07 25.00 -1.34
C LEU A 375 -1.83 25.90 -1.30
N GLY A 376 -1.35 26.38 -2.45
CA GLY A 376 -0.24 27.33 -2.57
C GLY A 376 1.13 26.69 -2.82
N GLY A 377 1.17 25.45 -3.31
CA GLY A 377 2.39 24.84 -3.86
C GLY A 377 2.60 23.38 -3.46
N ILE A 378 3.39 22.66 -4.26
CA ILE A 378 3.60 21.21 -4.16
C ILE A 378 4.18 20.77 -2.80
N ASN A 379 5.11 21.54 -2.22
CA ASN A 379 5.80 21.18 -0.97
C ASN A 379 5.22 21.88 0.28
N LYS A 380 4.06 22.54 0.16
CA LYS A 380 3.55 23.40 1.25
C LYS A 380 2.94 22.59 2.42
N PHE A 381 2.46 21.38 2.15
CA PHE A 381 1.81 20.50 3.13
C PHE A 381 2.52 19.13 3.18
N PRO A 382 3.80 19.07 3.61
CA PRO A 382 4.59 17.84 3.57
C PRO A 382 3.95 16.71 4.39
N ASN A 383 3.29 17.04 5.51
CA ASN A 383 2.66 16.07 6.41
C ASN A 383 1.47 15.31 5.81
N GLN A 384 0.92 15.76 4.68
CA GLN A 384 -0.23 15.16 3.99
C GLN A 384 0.19 14.25 2.82
N HIS A 385 1.48 13.91 2.72
CA HIS A 385 1.93 12.92 1.76
C HIS A 385 1.89 11.51 2.35
N ILE A 386 1.64 10.54 1.48
CA ILE A 386 1.75 9.10 1.75
C ILE A 386 2.59 8.46 0.64
N ILE A 387 3.30 7.37 0.93
CA ILE A 387 3.82 6.47 -0.11
C ILE A 387 2.79 5.37 -0.33
N ARG A 388 2.38 5.16 -1.58
CA ARG A 388 1.40 4.13 -1.96
C ARG A 388 2.09 2.91 -2.55
N ALA A 389 1.77 1.75 -2.01
CA ALA A 389 2.37 0.46 -2.36
C ALA A 389 1.30 -0.62 -2.68
N GLY A 390 0.09 -0.16 -3.03
CA GLY A 390 -1.04 -1.04 -3.31
C GLY A 390 -0.88 -1.87 -4.58
N ILE A 391 -1.69 -2.92 -4.68
CA ILE A 391 -1.71 -3.87 -5.80
C ILE A 391 -3.16 -4.29 -6.10
N PRO A 392 -3.56 -4.47 -7.37
CA PRO A 392 -4.87 -5.03 -7.68
C PRO A 392 -5.03 -6.44 -7.10
N TYR A 393 -6.26 -6.87 -6.82
CA TYR A 393 -6.59 -8.23 -6.41
C TYR A 393 -7.85 -8.72 -7.13
N GLY A 394 -7.98 -10.04 -7.25
CA GLY A 394 -9.12 -10.68 -7.89
C GLY A 394 -8.98 -10.80 -9.41
N PRO A 395 -9.90 -11.52 -10.06
CA PRO A 395 -9.83 -11.79 -11.49
C PRO A 395 -10.22 -10.55 -12.32
N GLU A 396 -9.87 -10.57 -13.60
CA GLU A 396 -10.40 -9.62 -14.58
C GLU A 396 -11.93 -9.70 -14.71
N VAL A 397 -12.53 -8.65 -15.29
CA VAL A 397 -13.97 -8.63 -15.59
C VAL A 397 -14.32 -9.72 -16.60
N THR A 398 -15.29 -10.56 -16.28
CA THR A 398 -15.76 -11.62 -17.19
C THR A 398 -16.67 -11.08 -18.29
N ASP A 399 -16.83 -11.83 -19.38
CA ASP A 399 -17.76 -11.46 -20.46
C ASP A 399 -19.21 -11.31 -19.97
N ALA A 400 -19.62 -12.12 -18.99
CA ALA A 400 -20.96 -12.06 -18.39
C ALA A 400 -21.18 -10.78 -17.57
N GLU A 401 -20.20 -10.37 -16.76
CA GLU A 401 -20.23 -9.11 -16.02
C GLU A 401 -20.22 -7.91 -16.97
N LYS A 402 -19.41 -7.96 -18.02
CA LYS A 402 -19.37 -6.92 -19.06
C LYS A 402 -20.72 -6.80 -19.79
N ALA A 403 -21.34 -7.92 -20.16
CA ALA A 403 -22.63 -7.92 -20.86
C ALA A 403 -23.79 -7.42 -19.97
N SER A 404 -23.75 -7.72 -18.67
CA SER A 404 -24.77 -7.29 -17.70
C SER A 404 -24.52 -5.92 -17.08
N ASN A 405 -23.35 -5.31 -17.31
CA ASN A 405 -22.91 -4.06 -16.69
C ASN A 405 -22.95 -4.10 -15.15
N SER A 406 -22.76 -5.28 -14.56
CA SER A 406 -22.83 -5.51 -13.12
C SER A 406 -21.75 -6.49 -12.69
N SER A 407 -21.11 -6.22 -11.56
CA SER A 407 -20.17 -7.14 -10.93
C SER A 407 -20.90 -8.38 -10.45
N SER A 408 -20.23 -9.53 -10.48
CA SER A 408 -20.80 -10.78 -9.95
C SER A 408 -21.01 -10.69 -8.43
N THR A 409 -22.02 -11.40 -7.94
CA THR A 409 -22.22 -11.63 -6.50
C THR A 409 -21.44 -12.83 -5.98
N ASP A 410 -20.79 -13.60 -6.87
CA ASP A 410 -19.87 -14.67 -6.51
C ASP A 410 -18.60 -14.09 -5.85
N PRO A 411 -18.32 -14.40 -4.57
CA PRO A 411 -17.12 -13.90 -3.89
C PRO A 411 -15.81 -14.27 -4.59
N SER A 412 -15.77 -15.36 -5.39
CA SER A 412 -14.57 -15.74 -6.14
C SER A 412 -14.24 -14.81 -7.30
N LEU A 413 -15.21 -13.97 -7.72
CA LEU A 413 -15.06 -12.94 -8.75
C LEU A 413 -14.93 -11.52 -8.17
N GLU A 414 -14.86 -11.39 -6.85
CA GLU A 414 -14.55 -10.11 -6.21
C GLU A 414 -13.16 -9.63 -6.66
N ARG A 415 -13.09 -8.36 -7.06
CA ARG A 415 -11.86 -7.70 -7.51
C ARG A 415 -11.73 -6.32 -6.91
N GLY A 416 -10.53 -5.77 -6.90
CA GLY A 416 -10.30 -4.39 -6.49
C GLY A 416 -8.85 -4.10 -6.15
N LEU A 417 -8.62 -3.20 -5.19
CA LEU A 417 -7.30 -2.77 -4.76
C LEU A 417 -7.01 -3.26 -3.34
N ALA A 418 -5.89 -3.96 -3.18
CA ALA A 418 -5.26 -4.18 -1.88
C ALA A 418 -4.41 -2.92 -1.61
N PHE A 419 -5.07 -1.89 -1.07
CA PHE A 419 -4.45 -0.59 -0.88
C PHE A 419 -3.49 -0.64 0.31
N VAL A 420 -2.28 -0.13 0.09
CA VAL A 420 -1.24 0.02 1.11
C VAL A 420 -0.72 1.45 1.06
N ALA A 421 -0.67 2.10 2.22
CA ALA A 421 -0.05 3.41 2.37
C ALA A 421 0.89 3.47 3.58
N TYR A 422 2.07 4.09 3.38
CA TYR A 422 3.06 4.34 4.42
C TYR A 422 3.13 5.82 4.78
N GLN A 423 3.32 6.07 6.08
CA GLN A 423 3.49 7.40 6.68
C GLN A 423 4.03 7.27 8.11
N SER A 424 4.62 8.32 8.67
CA SER A 424 5.00 8.34 10.09
C SER A 424 3.85 8.73 11.03
N ASN A 425 2.74 9.23 10.50
CA ASN A 425 1.58 9.67 11.27
C ASN A 425 0.30 9.45 10.44
N ILE A 426 -0.51 8.46 10.83
CA ILE A 426 -1.72 8.04 10.11
C ILE A 426 -2.77 9.17 10.13
N GLN A 427 -2.86 9.89 11.25
CA GLN A 427 -3.80 10.99 11.45
C GLN A 427 -3.53 12.15 10.49
N ASN A 428 -2.27 12.39 10.12
CA ASN A 428 -1.83 13.45 9.20
C ASN A 428 -1.76 13.02 7.73
N GLY A 429 -1.55 11.73 7.47
CA GLY A 429 -1.56 11.14 6.14
C GLY A 429 -2.95 10.64 5.75
N PHE A 430 -3.12 9.33 5.61
CA PHE A 430 -4.30 8.64 5.09
C PHE A 430 -5.61 9.10 5.72
N VAL A 431 -5.71 9.15 7.07
CA VAL A 431 -6.95 9.57 7.74
C VAL A 431 -7.25 11.03 7.39
N PHE A 432 -6.24 11.90 7.34
CA PHE A 432 -6.43 13.29 6.95
C PHE A 432 -6.95 13.40 5.52
N LEU A 433 -6.29 12.71 4.58
CA LEU A 433 -6.64 12.72 3.16
C LEU A 433 -8.09 12.26 2.97
N GLN A 434 -8.44 11.10 3.52
CA GLN A 434 -9.78 10.53 3.43
C GLN A 434 -10.83 11.49 4.04
N LYS A 435 -10.62 11.90 5.29
CA LYS A 435 -11.59 12.71 6.04
C LYS A 435 -11.76 14.12 5.51
N ASN A 436 -10.66 14.86 5.39
CA ASN A 436 -10.68 16.31 5.24
C ASN A 436 -10.71 16.75 3.78
N TRP A 437 -10.25 15.90 2.85
CA TRP A 437 -10.17 16.22 1.44
C TRP A 437 -11.13 15.38 0.60
N VAL A 438 -10.95 14.06 0.61
CA VAL A 438 -11.69 13.10 -0.22
C VAL A 438 -13.20 13.12 0.12
N ASP A 439 -13.57 12.89 1.38
CA ASP A 439 -14.98 12.85 1.83
C ASP A 439 -15.58 14.23 2.15
N ASN A 440 -14.81 15.31 1.96
CA ASN A 440 -15.28 16.65 2.29
C ASN A 440 -15.92 17.34 1.08
N THR A 441 -17.22 17.56 1.15
CA THR A 441 -18.02 18.20 0.08
C THR A 441 -17.64 19.65 -0.21
N ASN A 442 -16.92 20.31 0.71
CA ASN A 442 -16.52 21.71 0.61
C ASN A 442 -15.01 21.90 0.40
N PHE A 443 -14.29 20.82 0.08
CA PHE A 443 -12.88 20.85 -0.25
C PHE A 443 -12.66 20.69 -1.77
N PHE A 444 -11.81 21.46 -2.44
CA PHE A 444 -11.09 22.66 -1.99
C PHE A 444 -11.99 23.91 -1.95
N ARG A 445 -13.09 23.92 -2.70
CA ARG A 445 -14.10 24.99 -2.69
C ARG A 445 -15.45 24.49 -2.15
N PRO A 446 -16.26 25.37 -1.54
CA PRO A 446 -17.63 25.02 -1.15
C PRO A 446 -18.44 24.49 -2.34
N GLY A 447 -19.19 23.40 -2.13
CA GLY A 447 -20.04 22.80 -3.17
C GLY A 447 -19.30 22.00 -4.26
N THR A 448 -18.00 21.73 -4.10
CA THR A 448 -17.27 20.82 -5.01
C THR A 448 -17.85 19.41 -5.03
N GLY A 449 -18.36 18.94 -3.89
CA GLY A 449 -18.73 17.54 -3.68
C GLY A 449 -17.55 16.72 -3.14
N VAL A 450 -17.81 15.46 -2.82
CA VAL A 450 -16.74 14.52 -2.44
C VAL A 450 -15.94 14.10 -3.68
N ASP A 451 -14.85 13.37 -3.46
CA ASP A 451 -14.17 12.61 -4.50
C ASP A 451 -15.15 11.61 -5.17
N PRO A 452 -15.32 11.66 -6.50
CA PRO A 452 -16.28 10.80 -7.21
C PRO A 452 -15.91 9.31 -7.21
N LEU A 453 -14.62 8.98 -7.03
CA LEU A 453 -14.09 7.62 -7.13
C LEU A 453 -14.15 6.87 -5.80
N ILE A 454 -13.55 7.43 -4.75
CA ILE A 454 -13.42 6.78 -3.43
C ILE A 454 -14.16 7.52 -2.30
N GLY A 455 -14.66 8.73 -2.57
CA GLY A 455 -15.39 9.50 -1.57
C GLY A 455 -16.79 8.95 -1.36
N THR A 456 -17.20 8.79 -0.11
CA THR A 456 -18.55 8.35 0.23
C THR A 456 -19.34 9.48 0.87
N ASN A 457 -20.67 9.34 0.90
CA ASN A 457 -21.54 10.32 1.54
C ASN A 457 -22.03 9.90 2.92
N SER A 458 -21.64 8.73 3.42
CA SER A 458 -22.18 8.12 4.65
C SER A 458 -22.08 9.08 5.85
N ARG A 459 -20.87 9.62 6.11
CA ARG A 459 -20.66 10.59 7.19
C ARG A 459 -21.42 11.89 6.98
N ASN A 460 -21.41 12.43 5.75
CA ASN A 460 -22.03 13.72 5.43
C ASN A 460 -23.57 13.67 5.49
N SER A 461 -24.14 12.50 5.22
CA SER A 461 -25.58 12.24 5.26
C SER A 461 -26.08 11.72 6.62
N GLY A 462 -25.18 11.28 7.49
CA GLY A 462 -25.51 10.70 8.79
C GLY A 462 -26.14 9.31 8.69
N THR A 463 -25.93 8.60 7.58
CA THR A 463 -26.41 7.23 7.36
C THR A 463 -25.27 6.28 7.03
N ASP A 464 -25.33 5.07 7.56
CA ASP A 464 -24.39 3.98 7.25
C ASP A 464 -24.86 3.16 6.04
N ALA A 465 -25.85 3.65 5.28
CA ALA A 465 -26.36 2.97 4.10
C ALA A 465 -25.31 2.96 2.97
N PRO A 466 -25.00 1.80 2.36
CA PRO A 466 -24.14 1.75 1.20
C PRO A 466 -24.80 2.45 0.00
N ASN A 467 -23.99 2.90 -0.96
CA ASN A 467 -24.45 3.61 -2.16
C ASN A 467 -25.25 4.89 -1.85
N THR A 468 -24.98 5.55 -0.71
CA THR A 468 -25.66 6.81 -0.39
C THR A 468 -25.34 7.84 -1.48
N PRO A 469 -26.35 8.43 -2.17
CA PRO A 469 -26.11 9.33 -3.28
C PRO A 469 -25.19 10.50 -2.92
N ARG A 470 -24.25 10.81 -3.81
CA ARG A 470 -23.34 11.96 -3.71
C ARG A 470 -23.43 12.84 -4.95
N VAL A 471 -23.48 14.15 -4.74
CA VAL A 471 -23.49 15.13 -5.84
C VAL A 471 -22.08 15.70 -6.01
N VAL A 472 -21.58 15.69 -7.25
CA VAL A 472 -20.26 16.19 -7.62
C VAL A 472 -20.41 17.24 -8.71
N SER A 473 -19.66 18.34 -8.61
CA SER A 473 -19.65 19.43 -9.59
C SER A 473 -18.34 19.47 -10.39
N GLY A 474 -18.36 20.22 -11.50
CA GLY A 474 -17.15 20.54 -12.28
C GLY A 474 -16.67 19.49 -13.29
N LEU A 475 -17.35 18.33 -13.37
CA LEU A 475 -16.97 17.24 -14.26
C LEU A 475 -17.21 17.55 -15.75
N ASP A 476 -18.10 18.48 -16.09
CA ASP A 476 -18.23 18.99 -17.48
C ASP A 476 -17.32 20.21 -17.71
N PRO A 477 -16.32 20.13 -18.61
CA PRO A 477 -15.44 21.27 -18.90
C PRO A 477 -16.17 22.45 -19.57
N ASN A 478 -17.32 22.24 -20.22
CA ASN A 478 -18.13 23.31 -20.82
C ASN A 478 -19.05 24.01 -19.79
N ASN A 479 -19.34 23.34 -18.68
CA ASN A 479 -20.19 23.87 -17.63
C ASN A 479 -19.73 23.40 -16.25
N ALA A 480 -18.83 24.18 -15.64
CA ALA A 480 -18.31 23.88 -14.30
C ALA A 480 -19.38 23.90 -13.18
N THR A 481 -20.57 24.46 -13.45
CA THR A 481 -21.70 24.48 -12.49
C THR A 481 -22.63 23.27 -12.65
N SER A 482 -22.46 22.49 -13.72
CA SER A 482 -23.18 21.23 -13.87
C SER A 482 -22.83 20.28 -12.73
N THR A 483 -23.81 19.47 -12.34
CA THR A 483 -23.66 18.47 -11.28
C THR A 483 -24.06 17.11 -11.82
N ILE A 484 -23.41 16.08 -11.29
CA ILE A 484 -23.77 14.69 -11.52
C ILE A 484 -24.03 14.06 -10.16
N GLU A 485 -25.17 13.38 -10.03
CA GLU A 485 -25.46 12.55 -8.87
C GLU A 485 -24.93 11.13 -9.11
N ILE A 486 -24.08 10.66 -8.20
CA ILE A 486 -23.54 9.30 -8.22
C ILE A 486 -24.28 8.52 -7.13
N GLY A 487 -25.18 7.63 -7.56
CA GLY A 487 -26.00 6.78 -6.68
C GLY A 487 -25.40 5.40 -6.38
N ILE A 488 -24.10 5.21 -6.59
CA ILE A 488 -23.41 3.93 -6.37
C ILE A 488 -21.98 4.15 -5.87
N ASP A 489 -21.54 3.29 -4.96
CA ASP A 489 -20.13 3.21 -4.57
C ASP A 489 -19.40 2.31 -5.56
N PHE A 490 -18.52 2.91 -6.38
CA PHE A 490 -17.65 2.16 -7.28
C PHE A 490 -16.56 1.43 -6.50
N VAL A 491 -16.13 2.02 -5.38
CA VAL A 491 -15.19 1.43 -4.44
C VAL A 491 -15.91 1.13 -3.13
N VAL A 492 -15.97 -0.14 -2.76
CA VAL A 492 -16.61 -0.60 -1.52
C VAL A 492 -15.53 -1.04 -0.54
N SER A 493 -15.53 -0.42 0.64
CA SER A 493 -14.66 -0.84 1.73
C SER A 493 -15.01 -2.24 2.20
N ARG A 494 -14.02 -3.14 2.16
CA ARG A 494 -14.05 -4.47 2.80
C ARG A 494 -13.23 -4.48 4.09
N GLY A 495 -12.97 -3.30 4.65
CA GLY A 495 -12.20 -3.11 5.85
C GLY A 495 -10.70 -3.13 5.64
N GLY A 496 -10.00 -3.24 6.75
CA GLY A 496 -8.55 -3.15 6.81
C GLY A 496 -8.08 -2.99 8.24
N GLU A 497 -6.82 -2.61 8.40
CA GLU A 497 -6.22 -2.37 9.71
C GLU A 497 -5.01 -1.43 9.60
N TYR A 498 -4.68 -0.79 10.72
CA TYR A 498 -3.47 -0.01 10.90
C TYR A 498 -2.37 -0.86 11.54
N PHE A 499 -1.19 -0.85 10.93
CA PHE A 499 -0.03 -1.59 11.40
C PHE A 499 1.18 -0.68 11.57
N PHE A 500 2.13 -1.09 12.39
CA PHE A 500 3.47 -0.55 12.46
C PHE A 500 4.43 -1.54 11.79
N SER A 501 5.12 -1.09 10.75
CA SER A 501 6.20 -1.81 10.07
C SER A 501 7.53 -1.44 10.74
N PRO A 502 8.05 -2.24 11.69
CA PRO A 502 9.26 -1.93 12.44
C PRO A 502 10.53 -1.93 11.57
N SER A 503 11.60 -1.31 12.04
CA SER A 503 12.93 -1.53 11.47
C SER A 503 13.45 -2.95 11.78
N LEU A 504 14.43 -3.43 11.01
CA LEU A 504 15.04 -4.74 11.24
C LEU A 504 15.74 -4.80 12.62
N SER A 505 16.31 -3.69 13.09
CA SER A 505 16.91 -3.57 14.41
C SER A 505 15.86 -3.65 15.53
N ALA A 506 14.69 -3.01 15.35
CA ALA A 506 13.56 -3.14 16.27
C ALA A 506 13.07 -4.58 16.39
N ILE A 507 12.96 -5.29 15.24
CA ILE A 507 12.61 -6.71 15.23
C ILE A 507 13.59 -7.50 16.10
N ARG A 508 14.90 -7.29 15.88
CA ARG A 508 15.98 -8.02 16.56
C ARG A 508 16.11 -7.75 18.05
N THR A 509 15.92 -6.49 18.46
CA THR A 509 16.31 -6.02 19.79
C THR A 509 15.15 -5.82 20.74
N VAL A 510 13.92 -5.71 20.22
CA VAL A 510 12.72 -5.46 21.04
C VAL A 510 11.64 -6.50 20.75
N LEU A 511 11.22 -6.66 19.49
CA LEU A 511 10.06 -7.50 19.19
C LEU A 511 10.33 -9.00 19.33
N SER A 512 11.59 -9.45 19.21
CA SER A 512 11.97 -10.85 19.38
C SER A 512 12.52 -11.20 20.78
N VAL A 513 12.52 -10.25 21.72
CA VAL A 513 13.15 -10.40 23.05
C VAL A 513 12.14 -10.67 24.15
#